data_AF-A0A433SAI0-F1
#
_entry.id   AF-A0A433SAI0-F1
#
_cell.length_a   1.000
_cell.length_b   1.000
_cell.length_c   1.000
_cell.angle_alpha   90.00
_cell.angle_beta   90.00
_cell.angle_gamma   90.00
#
_symmetry.space_group_name_H-M   'P 1'
#
loop_
_entity.id
_entity.type
_entity.pdbx_description
1 polymer ?
#
loop_
_entity_poly.entity_id
_entity_poly.type
_entity_poly.pdbx_seq_one_letter_code
_entity_poly.pdbx_strand_id
1 'polypeptide(L)'
;MSLSHYTRYRHLAIENAQSAPDANEIATLENALGASLPKSFMTYLQVANGGQHDYLLDIPVEQGKVDAICLGELFCTHNDGFLQEIIAEQNSYRKIPPGVLPFATDGSNYAYLDLRENAQGRIAVFLEALPVESKWSRHDHKNGFFEIAPSFDAYIDMLHSDLEAILELFSKEAPPLDTKQRQAWAQYLDIAYPEWRNDTILLTAYQQGTKRVDQLMNNL
;
A
#
# COMPACT_ATOMS: atom_id res chain seq x y z
N MET A 1 -12.86 3.15 17.72
CA MET A 1 -11.86 3.13 16.64
C MET A 1 -10.56 3.68 17.21
N SER A 2 -9.46 2.93 17.08
CA SER A 2 -8.12 3.44 17.41
C SER A 2 -7.82 4.65 16.54
N LEU A 3 -7.03 5.61 17.03
CA LEU A 3 -6.53 6.68 16.17
C LEU A 3 -5.57 6.05 15.16
N SER A 4 -5.84 6.25 13.87
CA SER A 4 -4.89 6.00 12.79
C SER A 4 -3.62 6.83 13.04
N HIS A 5 -2.47 6.17 13.12
CA HIS A 5 -1.17 6.82 13.17
C HIS A 5 -0.45 6.61 11.85
N TYR A 6 0.03 7.69 11.25
CA TYR A 6 0.81 7.62 10.02
C TYR A 6 2.31 7.67 10.30
N THR A 7 3.02 6.68 9.77
CA THR A 7 4.46 6.67 9.67
C THR A 7 4.86 7.14 8.28
N ARG A 8 5.77 8.11 8.22
CA ARG A 8 6.32 8.60 6.95
C ARG A 8 7.45 7.69 6.47
N TYR A 9 7.34 7.15 5.27
CA TYR A 9 8.45 6.55 4.53
C TYR A 9 8.53 7.17 3.14
N ARG A 10 9.59 7.95 2.87
CA ARG A 10 9.71 8.79 1.66
C ARG A 10 8.50 9.73 1.51
N HIS A 11 7.72 9.61 0.44
CA HIS A 11 6.47 10.33 0.17
C HIS A 11 5.22 9.58 0.63
N LEU A 12 5.37 8.37 1.17
CA LEU A 12 4.24 7.56 1.62
C LEU A 12 3.92 7.80 3.09
N ALA A 13 2.64 8.02 3.36
CA ALA A 13 2.00 7.89 4.66
C ALA A 13 1.50 6.45 4.83
N ILE A 14 2.17 5.68 5.70
CA ILE A 14 1.79 4.30 6.02
C ILE A 14 1.00 4.30 7.32
N GLU A 15 -0.24 3.85 7.26
CA GLU A 15 -1.12 3.77 8.42
C GLU A 15 -0.78 2.55 9.26
N ASN A 16 -0.76 2.71 10.59
CA ASN A 16 -0.65 1.62 11.57
C ASN A 16 0.58 0.72 11.36
N ALA A 17 1.66 1.28 10.80
CA ALA A 17 2.93 0.58 10.69
C ALA A 17 3.42 0.16 12.08
N GLN A 18 3.95 -1.06 12.15
CA GLN A 18 4.47 -1.61 13.40
C GLN A 18 5.91 -1.13 13.66
N SER A 19 6.41 -1.45 14.85
CA SER A 19 7.81 -1.22 15.21
C SER A 19 8.77 -1.97 14.29
N ALA A 20 10.01 -1.47 14.23
CA ALA A 20 11.08 -2.15 13.49
C ALA A 20 11.23 -3.62 13.93
N PRO A 21 11.53 -4.53 12.99
CA PRO A 21 11.80 -5.92 13.32
C PRO A 21 13.06 -6.06 14.16
N ASP A 22 13.07 -7.05 15.05
CA ASP A 22 14.29 -7.46 15.74
C ASP A 22 15.18 -8.36 14.86
N ALA A 23 16.41 -8.61 15.31
CA ALA A 23 17.36 -9.42 14.56
C ALA A 23 16.92 -10.89 14.38
N ASN A 24 16.14 -11.43 15.32
CA ASN A 24 15.64 -12.80 15.25
C ASN A 24 14.50 -12.92 14.23
N GLU A 25 13.61 -11.94 14.16
CA GLU A 25 12.55 -11.88 13.14
C GLU A 25 13.13 -11.81 11.73
N ILE A 26 14.14 -10.96 11.52
CA ILE A 26 14.85 -10.89 10.23
C ILE A 26 15.55 -12.21 9.91
N ALA A 27 16.31 -12.78 10.85
CA ALA A 27 16.99 -14.05 10.63
C ALA A 27 16.00 -15.18 10.30
N THR A 28 14.84 -15.21 10.97
CA THR A 28 13.80 -16.20 10.72
C THR A 28 13.23 -16.05 9.30
N LEU A 29 12.95 -14.81 8.88
CA LEU A 29 12.46 -14.51 7.55
C LEU A 29 13.49 -14.88 6.46
N GLU A 30 14.74 -14.48 6.61
CA GLU A 30 15.83 -14.81 5.67
C GLU A 30 16.08 -16.31 5.58
N ASN A 31 16.01 -17.03 6.71
CA ASN A 31 16.13 -18.49 6.73
C ASN A 31 14.97 -19.18 5.99
N ALA A 32 13.74 -18.69 6.15
CA ALA A 32 12.58 -19.23 5.44
C ALA A 32 12.66 -18.98 3.92
N LEU A 33 13.24 -17.84 3.51
CA LEU A 33 13.44 -17.49 2.12
C LEU A 33 14.68 -18.18 1.51
N GLY A 34 15.67 -18.56 2.32
CA GLY A 34 16.97 -19.03 1.87
C GLY A 34 17.82 -17.93 1.23
N ALA A 35 17.52 -16.66 1.50
CA ALA A 35 18.16 -15.50 0.90
C ALA A 35 18.12 -14.29 1.85
N SER A 36 19.10 -13.40 1.71
CA SER A 36 19.14 -12.15 2.47
C SER A 36 18.21 -11.09 1.88
N LEU A 37 17.63 -10.25 2.75
CA LEU A 37 16.78 -9.15 2.35
C LEU A 37 17.62 -8.01 1.73
N PRO A 38 17.16 -7.39 0.63
CA PRO A 38 17.82 -6.23 0.04
C PRO A 38 17.83 -5.06 1.01
N LYS A 39 18.90 -4.26 0.96
CA LYS A 39 19.09 -3.09 1.85
C LYS A 39 17.92 -2.10 1.81
N SER A 40 17.32 -1.87 0.63
CA SER A 40 16.17 -0.98 0.46
C SER A 40 14.94 -1.47 1.26
N PHE A 41 14.63 -2.77 1.16
CA PHE A 41 13.54 -3.39 1.89
C PHE A 41 13.80 -3.40 3.40
N MET A 42 15.04 -3.70 3.81
CA MET A 42 15.45 -3.59 5.21
C MET A 42 15.29 -2.17 5.76
N THR A 43 15.67 -1.16 4.98
CA THR A 43 15.51 0.25 5.38
C THR A 43 14.03 0.61 5.56
N TYR A 44 13.16 0.06 4.70
CA TYR A 44 11.71 0.19 4.86
C TYR A 44 11.21 -0.47 6.15
N LEU A 45 11.54 -1.73 6.40
CA LEU A 45 11.08 -2.44 7.60
C LEU A 45 11.53 -1.76 8.91
N GLN A 46 12.70 -1.11 8.91
CA GLN A 46 13.18 -0.34 10.07
C GLN A 46 12.38 0.94 10.34
N VAL A 47 11.63 1.44 9.36
CA VAL A 47 10.81 2.65 9.49
C VAL A 47 9.33 2.29 9.62
N ALA A 48 8.82 1.43 8.73
CA ALA A 48 7.41 1.06 8.62
C ALA A 48 7.26 -0.46 8.41
N ASN A 49 7.28 -1.23 9.49
CA ASN A 49 7.10 -2.68 9.42
C ASN A 49 5.62 -3.04 9.22
N GLY A 50 5.24 -3.37 7.99
CA GLY A 50 3.85 -3.58 7.58
C GLY A 50 3.01 -2.30 7.67
N GLY A 51 1.69 -2.47 7.83
CA GLY A 51 0.73 -1.37 7.90
C GLY A 51 -0.18 -1.34 6.68
N GLN A 52 -0.82 -0.20 6.44
CA GLN A 52 -1.76 -0.02 5.34
C GLN A 52 -1.53 1.27 4.58
N HIS A 53 -1.89 1.29 3.30
CA HIS A 53 -1.83 2.50 2.48
C HIS A 53 -2.85 2.50 1.34
N ASP A 54 -3.18 3.68 0.81
CA ASP A 54 -4.15 3.84 -0.29
C ASP A 54 -3.49 4.34 -1.60
N TYR A 55 -2.19 4.08 -1.79
CA TYR A 55 -1.48 4.47 -3.01
C TYR A 55 -1.77 3.50 -4.16
N LEU A 56 -1.98 4.07 -5.34
CA LEU A 56 -2.13 3.37 -6.59
C LEU A 56 -0.78 3.03 -7.20
N LEU A 57 -0.78 1.90 -7.90
CA LEU A 57 0.27 1.42 -8.78
C LEU A 57 -0.33 1.22 -10.17
N ASP A 58 0.28 1.86 -11.15
CA ASP A 58 -0.05 1.69 -12.55
C ASP A 58 0.66 0.45 -13.12
N ILE A 59 -0.11 -0.56 -13.53
CA ILE A 59 0.41 -1.79 -14.12
C ILE A 59 0.14 -1.77 -15.63
N PRO A 60 1.19 -1.81 -16.46
CA PRO A 60 1.00 -1.93 -17.91
C PRO A 60 0.44 -3.31 -18.25
N VAL A 61 -0.76 -3.34 -18.81
CA VAL A 61 -1.41 -4.56 -19.33
C VAL A 61 -1.38 -4.57 -20.87
N GLU A 62 -1.98 -5.60 -21.49
CA GLU A 62 -1.92 -5.77 -22.95
C GLU A 62 -2.40 -4.53 -23.74
N GLN A 63 -1.79 -4.29 -24.89
CA GLN A 63 -2.16 -3.23 -25.86
C GLN A 63 -1.99 -1.79 -25.36
N GLY A 64 -1.01 -1.52 -24.49
CA GLY A 64 -0.68 -0.17 -24.03
C GLY A 64 -1.70 0.42 -23.04
N LYS A 65 -2.53 -0.44 -22.47
CA LYS A 65 -3.46 -0.11 -21.39
C LYS A 65 -2.76 -0.18 -20.04
N VAL A 66 -3.31 0.51 -19.06
CA VAL A 66 -2.81 0.54 -17.68
C VAL A 66 -3.96 0.24 -16.74
N ASP A 67 -3.76 -0.73 -15.84
CA ASP A 67 -4.63 -0.96 -14.69
C ASP A 67 -4.00 -0.33 -13.45
N ALA A 68 -4.74 0.58 -12.82
CA ALA A 68 -4.35 1.16 -11.53
C ALA A 68 -4.91 0.29 -10.40
N ILE A 69 -4.04 -0.23 -9.54
CA ILE A 69 -4.43 -1.05 -8.39
C ILE A 69 -3.85 -0.50 -7.09
N CYS A 70 -4.49 -0.79 -5.97
CA CYS A 70 -3.95 -0.47 -4.64
C CYS A 70 -3.61 -1.78 -3.90
N LEU A 71 -2.33 -2.09 -3.75
CA LEU A 71 -1.87 -3.21 -2.90
C LEU A 71 -1.70 -2.70 -1.46
N GLY A 72 -2.81 -2.36 -0.85
CA GLY A 72 -2.86 -1.50 0.34
C GLY A 72 -2.52 -2.17 1.66
N GLU A 73 -2.52 -3.51 1.74
CA GLU A 73 -2.14 -4.24 2.94
C GLU A 73 -0.67 -4.65 2.86
N LEU A 74 0.16 -4.20 3.80
CA LEU A 74 1.59 -4.50 3.87
C LEU A 74 1.85 -5.51 4.98
N PHE A 75 2.49 -6.63 4.64
CA PHE A 75 2.79 -7.66 5.63
C PHE A 75 3.87 -7.21 6.62
N CYS A 76 3.77 -7.73 7.84
CA CYS A 76 4.70 -7.40 8.93
C CYS A 76 5.48 -8.64 9.39
N THR A 77 6.66 -8.41 9.97
CA THR A 77 7.51 -9.48 10.52
C THR A 77 7.02 -10.02 11.85
N HIS A 78 6.23 -9.23 12.59
CA HIS A 78 5.75 -9.61 13.91
C HIS A 78 4.73 -10.75 13.83
N ASN A 79 4.71 -11.59 14.87
CA ASN A 79 3.76 -12.70 15.02
C ASN A 79 3.71 -13.63 13.78
N ASP A 80 4.86 -13.86 13.15
CA ASP A 80 5.02 -14.72 11.99
C ASP A 80 4.24 -14.28 10.75
N GLY A 81 3.84 -13.00 10.63
CA GLY A 81 3.00 -12.49 9.53
C GLY A 81 3.55 -12.86 8.15
N PHE A 82 4.79 -12.46 7.83
CA PHE A 82 5.44 -12.87 6.58
C PHE A 82 5.57 -14.40 6.41
N LEU A 83 5.85 -15.15 7.48
CA LEU A 83 6.07 -16.60 7.37
C LEU A 83 4.78 -17.33 6.96
N GLN A 84 3.66 -16.93 7.55
CA GLN A 84 2.35 -17.48 7.21
C GLN A 84 2.03 -17.21 5.73
N GLU A 85 2.28 -15.99 5.25
CA GLU A 85 2.04 -15.63 3.86
C GLU A 85 2.98 -16.34 2.87
N ILE A 86 4.27 -16.49 3.21
CA ILE A 86 5.20 -17.30 2.39
C ILE A 86 4.67 -18.73 2.23
N ILE A 87 4.25 -19.37 3.33
CA ILE A 87 3.73 -20.74 3.30
C ILE A 87 2.43 -20.81 2.51
N ALA A 88 1.52 -19.86 2.71
CA ALA A 88 0.25 -19.80 1.99
C ALA A 88 0.47 -19.66 0.48
N GLU A 89 1.33 -18.73 0.07
CA GLU A 89 1.58 -18.43 -1.34
C GLU A 89 2.37 -19.53 -2.06
N GLN A 90 3.30 -20.21 -1.39
CA GLN A 90 3.97 -21.40 -1.93
C GLN A 90 2.99 -22.57 -2.16
N ASN A 91 1.98 -22.72 -1.29
CA ASN A 91 0.98 -23.77 -1.39
C ASN A 91 -0.22 -23.42 -2.27
N SER A 92 -0.40 -22.14 -2.58
CA SER A 92 -1.48 -21.61 -3.43
C SER A 92 -1.47 -22.20 -4.85
N TYR A 93 -2.48 -21.82 -5.65
CA TYR A 93 -2.50 -22.15 -7.08
C TYR A 93 -1.43 -21.40 -7.89
N ARG A 94 -0.91 -20.28 -7.36
CA ARG A 94 0.15 -19.47 -7.99
C ARG A 94 1.53 -20.15 -7.91
N LYS A 95 1.72 -21.08 -6.96
CA LYS A 95 2.94 -21.88 -6.79
C LYS A 95 4.20 -21.01 -6.74
N ILE A 96 4.17 -19.99 -5.89
CA ILE A 96 5.31 -19.08 -5.68
C ILE A 96 6.54 -19.90 -5.29
N PRO A 97 7.69 -19.74 -5.95
CA PRO A 97 8.88 -20.53 -5.65
C PRO A 97 9.57 -20.05 -4.37
N PRO A 98 10.39 -20.89 -3.72
CA PRO A 98 11.31 -20.45 -2.67
C PRO A 98 12.18 -19.27 -3.12
N GLY A 99 12.57 -18.41 -2.17
CA GLY A 99 13.32 -17.19 -2.46
C GLY A 99 12.49 -16.05 -3.07
N VAL A 100 11.16 -16.13 -3.03
CA VAL A 100 10.25 -15.04 -3.43
C VAL A 100 9.37 -14.68 -2.25
N LEU A 101 9.41 -13.41 -1.84
CA LEU A 101 8.74 -12.90 -0.66
C LEU A 101 7.46 -12.14 -1.07
N PRO A 102 6.25 -12.62 -0.74
CA PRO A 102 5.06 -11.77 -0.79
C PRO A 102 5.18 -10.65 0.26
N PHE A 103 4.86 -9.41 -0.10
CA PHE A 103 4.98 -8.28 0.84
C PHE A 103 3.81 -7.31 0.87
N ALA A 104 2.94 -7.33 -0.14
CA ALA A 104 1.74 -6.50 -0.15
C ALA A 104 0.58 -7.21 -0.87
N THR A 105 -0.65 -6.90 -0.49
CA THR A 105 -1.86 -7.45 -1.11
C THR A 105 -3.05 -6.50 -1.05
N ASP A 106 -4.07 -6.76 -1.87
CA ASP A 106 -5.43 -6.22 -1.72
C ASP A 106 -6.47 -7.32 -1.40
N GLY A 107 -5.99 -8.52 -1.07
CA GLY A 107 -6.78 -9.74 -0.85
C GLY A 107 -6.81 -10.69 -2.05
N SER A 108 -6.61 -10.21 -3.27
CA SER A 108 -6.61 -11.01 -4.50
C SER A 108 -5.29 -10.92 -5.27
N ASN A 109 -4.77 -9.71 -5.39
CA ASN A 109 -3.53 -9.35 -6.05
C ASN A 109 -2.40 -9.27 -5.03
N TYR A 110 -1.16 -9.52 -5.46
CA TYR A 110 -0.01 -9.59 -4.57
C TYR A 110 1.23 -8.97 -5.20
N ALA A 111 1.99 -8.21 -4.42
CA ALA A 111 3.36 -7.83 -4.77
C ALA A 111 4.37 -8.78 -4.12
N TYR A 112 5.39 -9.11 -4.89
CA TYR A 112 6.46 -10.01 -4.50
C TYR A 112 7.82 -9.38 -4.72
N LEU A 113 8.73 -9.65 -3.80
CA LEU A 113 10.15 -9.34 -3.89
C LEU A 113 10.91 -10.62 -4.29
N ASP A 114 11.52 -10.62 -5.47
CA ASP A 114 12.24 -11.78 -6.00
C ASP A 114 13.71 -11.76 -5.56
N LEU A 115 14.05 -12.66 -4.63
CA LEU A 115 15.37 -12.79 -4.01
C LEU A 115 16.19 -13.96 -4.59
N ARG A 116 15.66 -14.65 -5.60
CA ARG A 116 16.39 -15.73 -6.27
C ARG A 116 17.63 -15.18 -6.94
N GLU A 117 18.59 -16.08 -7.20
CA GLU A 117 19.82 -15.72 -7.90
C GLU A 117 19.52 -14.96 -9.20
N ASN A 118 20.24 -13.85 -9.44
CA ASN A 118 20.09 -12.93 -10.58
C ASN A 118 18.84 -12.03 -10.59
N ALA A 119 17.91 -12.16 -9.65
CA ALA A 119 16.73 -11.29 -9.59
C ALA A 119 17.00 -9.95 -8.87
N GLN A 120 18.05 -9.88 -8.04
CA GLN A 120 18.55 -8.67 -7.37
C GLN A 120 17.49 -7.88 -6.57
N GLY A 121 16.40 -8.52 -6.11
CA GLY A 121 15.34 -7.85 -5.38
C GLY A 121 14.39 -7.04 -6.26
N ARG A 122 14.21 -7.43 -7.53
CA ARG A 122 13.14 -6.90 -8.38
C ARG A 122 11.75 -7.17 -7.79
N ILE A 123 10.79 -6.36 -8.18
CA ILE A 123 9.40 -6.42 -7.75
C ILE A 123 8.55 -6.95 -8.90
N ALA A 124 7.78 -8.00 -8.60
CA ALA A 124 6.76 -8.52 -9.49
C ALA A 124 5.38 -8.42 -8.82
N VAL A 125 4.35 -8.16 -9.60
CA VAL A 125 2.96 -8.19 -9.13
C VAL A 125 2.23 -9.32 -9.84
N PHE A 126 1.48 -10.11 -9.08
CA PHE A 126 0.48 -11.01 -9.62
C PHE A 126 -0.86 -10.28 -9.69
N LEU A 127 -1.43 -10.24 -10.88
CA LEU A 127 -2.81 -9.79 -11.11
C LEU A 127 -3.72 -10.99 -11.30
N GLU A 128 -4.80 -11.03 -10.52
CA GLU A 128 -5.89 -11.98 -10.71
C GLU A 128 -6.90 -11.39 -11.71
N ALA A 129 -7.19 -12.16 -12.76
CA ALA A 129 -8.20 -11.79 -13.74
C ALA A 129 -9.55 -11.63 -13.05
N LEU A 130 -10.08 -10.42 -13.15
CA LEU A 130 -11.45 -10.16 -12.74
C LEU A 130 -12.42 -10.67 -13.81
N PRO A 131 -13.63 -11.13 -13.43
CA PRO A 131 -14.67 -11.42 -14.39
C PRO A 131 -14.96 -10.20 -15.28
N VAL A 132 -15.22 -10.43 -16.57
CA VAL A 132 -15.46 -9.38 -17.59
C VAL A 132 -16.60 -8.42 -17.22
N GLU A 133 -17.50 -8.82 -16.32
CA GLU A 133 -18.63 -8.02 -15.84
C GLU A 133 -18.30 -7.17 -14.58
N SER A 134 -17.07 -7.23 -14.07
CA SER A 134 -16.65 -6.47 -12.90
C SER A 134 -16.44 -5.00 -13.25
N LYS A 135 -17.18 -4.10 -12.59
CA LYS A 135 -16.96 -2.65 -12.65
C LYS A 135 -15.58 -2.19 -12.14
N TRP A 136 -14.84 -3.10 -11.49
CA TRP A 136 -13.51 -2.85 -10.94
C TRP A 136 -12.39 -3.25 -11.91
N SER A 137 -12.70 -4.06 -12.93
CA SER A 137 -11.78 -4.35 -14.03
C SER A 137 -11.89 -3.23 -15.06
N ARG A 138 -10.84 -2.41 -15.19
CA ARG A 138 -10.79 -1.43 -16.30
C ARG A 138 -10.44 -2.13 -17.61
N HIS A 139 -9.74 -3.27 -17.56
CA HIS A 139 -9.29 -4.01 -18.73
C HIS A 139 -9.33 -5.54 -18.52
N ASP A 140 -9.71 -6.25 -19.59
CA ASP A 140 -9.65 -7.72 -19.67
C ASP A 140 -8.18 -8.16 -19.73
N HIS A 141 -7.72 -8.86 -18.69
CA HIS A 141 -6.40 -9.46 -18.62
C HIS A 141 -6.51 -10.88 -18.05
N LYS A 142 -5.57 -11.75 -18.41
CA LYS A 142 -5.44 -13.09 -17.79
C LYS A 142 -4.62 -13.00 -16.51
N ASN A 143 -4.83 -13.95 -15.60
CA ASN A 143 -3.96 -14.16 -14.45
C ASN A 143 -2.49 -14.15 -14.90
N GLY A 144 -1.66 -13.32 -14.26
CA GLY A 144 -0.30 -13.13 -14.74
C GLY A 144 0.61 -12.42 -13.76
N PHE A 145 1.91 -12.69 -13.92
CA PHE A 145 2.97 -11.95 -13.25
C PHE A 145 3.49 -10.84 -14.15
N PHE A 146 3.61 -9.66 -13.58
CA PHE A 146 4.13 -8.47 -14.23
C PHE A 146 5.36 -8.00 -13.46
N GLU A 147 6.50 -7.87 -14.13
CA GLU A 147 7.68 -7.23 -13.54
C GLU A 147 7.45 -5.72 -13.53
N ILE A 148 7.46 -5.11 -12.35
CA ILE A 148 7.05 -3.72 -12.14
C ILE A 148 8.25 -2.81 -11.91
N ALA A 149 9.19 -3.25 -11.06
CA ALA A 149 10.29 -2.40 -10.66
C ALA A 149 11.59 -3.21 -10.45
N PRO A 150 12.77 -2.63 -10.73
CA PRO A 150 14.04 -3.32 -10.52
C PRO A 150 14.47 -3.41 -9.04
N SER A 151 13.79 -2.69 -8.14
CA SER A 151 14.08 -2.70 -6.70
C SER A 151 12.88 -2.22 -5.89
N PHE A 152 12.88 -2.47 -4.58
CA PHE A 152 11.85 -1.95 -3.68
C PHE A 152 11.77 -0.41 -3.68
N ASP A 153 12.92 0.28 -3.73
CA ASP A 153 12.93 1.75 -3.78
C ASP A 153 12.27 2.27 -5.06
N ALA A 154 12.56 1.64 -6.21
CA ALA A 154 11.94 2.00 -7.48
C ALA A 154 10.43 1.74 -7.47
N TYR A 155 9.98 0.65 -6.82
CA TYR A 155 8.56 0.39 -6.62
C TYR A 155 7.88 1.47 -5.78
N ILE A 156 8.50 1.88 -4.67
CA ILE A 156 7.97 2.96 -3.82
C ILE A 156 7.84 4.26 -4.62
N ASP A 157 8.83 4.59 -5.45
CA ASP A 157 8.83 5.79 -6.28
C ASP A 157 7.73 5.78 -7.37
N MET A 158 7.17 4.61 -7.72
CA MET A 158 6.04 4.47 -8.64
C MET A 158 4.66 4.65 -7.98
N LEU A 159 4.58 4.47 -6.65
CA LEU A 159 3.33 4.61 -5.93
C LEU A 159 2.89 6.07 -5.86
N HIS A 160 1.62 6.32 -6.19
CA HIS A 160 1.04 7.65 -6.21
C HIS A 160 -0.36 7.65 -5.59
N SER A 161 -0.76 8.76 -5.00
CA SER A 161 -2.08 8.86 -4.35
C SER A 161 -3.20 9.03 -5.37
N ASP A 162 -4.37 8.46 -5.08
CA ASP A 162 -5.60 8.73 -5.84
C ASP A 162 -6.22 10.06 -5.39
N LEU A 163 -5.92 11.14 -6.13
CA LEU A 163 -6.45 12.46 -5.82
C LEU A 163 -7.98 12.51 -5.93
N GLU A 164 -8.58 11.76 -6.87
CA GLU A 164 -10.03 11.76 -7.05
C GLU A 164 -10.72 11.12 -5.84
N ALA A 165 -10.21 9.97 -5.37
CA ALA A 165 -10.72 9.31 -4.18
C ALA A 165 -10.57 10.19 -2.92
N ILE A 166 -9.44 10.89 -2.78
CA ILE A 166 -9.22 11.84 -1.67
C ILE A 166 -10.24 12.99 -1.71
N LEU A 167 -10.52 13.54 -2.89
CA LEU A 167 -11.51 14.61 -3.03
C LEU A 167 -12.94 14.09 -2.75
N GLU A 168 -13.26 12.86 -3.12
CA GLU A 168 -14.53 12.22 -2.83
C GLU A 168 -14.75 12.04 -1.32
N LEU A 169 -13.71 11.67 -0.57
CA LEU A 169 -13.74 11.55 0.89
C LEU A 169 -14.08 12.87 1.60
N PHE A 170 -13.72 14.00 1.01
CA PHE A 170 -14.06 15.32 1.53
C PHE A 170 -15.30 15.95 0.87
N SER A 171 -15.97 15.21 0.00
CA SER A 171 -17.15 15.70 -0.72
C SER A 171 -18.32 16.01 0.22
N LYS A 172 -19.29 16.78 -0.27
CA LYS A 172 -20.51 17.12 0.48
C LYS A 172 -21.41 15.90 0.76
N GLU A 173 -21.18 14.79 0.09
CA GLU A 173 -21.97 13.56 0.27
C GLU A 173 -21.33 12.65 1.33
N ALA A 174 -20.05 12.86 1.66
CA ALA A 174 -19.34 12.10 2.68
C ALA A 174 -19.82 12.44 4.12
N PRO A 175 -19.76 11.46 5.04
CA PRO A 175 -20.00 11.69 6.46
C PRO A 175 -19.02 12.73 7.04
N PRO A 176 -19.48 13.60 7.96
CA PRO A 176 -18.60 14.58 8.59
C PRO A 176 -17.50 13.91 9.43
N LEU A 177 -16.26 14.39 9.29
CA LEU A 177 -15.10 13.88 10.03
C LEU A 177 -15.01 14.50 11.42
N ASP A 178 -14.87 13.67 12.45
CA ASP A 178 -14.62 14.17 13.81
C ASP A 178 -13.23 14.85 13.94
N THR A 179 -12.95 15.47 15.09
CA THR A 179 -11.67 16.17 15.31
C THR A 179 -10.45 15.27 15.14
N LYS A 180 -10.51 14.00 15.57
CA LYS A 180 -9.39 13.07 15.48
C LYS A 180 -9.17 12.64 14.03
N GLN A 181 -10.24 12.31 13.33
CA GLN A 181 -10.20 11.96 11.90
C GLN A 181 -9.66 13.14 11.07
N ARG A 182 -10.05 14.38 11.37
CA ARG A 182 -9.53 15.58 10.71
C ARG A 182 -8.03 15.75 10.89
N GLN A 183 -7.52 15.50 12.11
CA GLN A 183 -6.09 15.57 12.39
C GLN A 183 -5.31 14.46 11.68
N ALA A 184 -5.84 13.24 11.67
CA ALA A 184 -5.25 12.12 10.94
C ALA A 184 -5.16 12.41 9.44
N TRP A 185 -6.23 12.91 8.82
CA TRP A 185 -6.23 13.29 7.40
C TRP A 185 -5.30 14.47 7.09
N ALA A 186 -5.18 15.46 7.99
CA ALA A 186 -4.18 16.52 7.82
C ALA A 186 -2.75 15.95 7.86
N GLN A 187 -2.46 15.03 8.79
CA GLN A 187 -1.16 14.35 8.86
C GLN A 187 -0.88 13.54 7.59
N TYR A 188 -1.87 12.80 7.08
CA TYR A 188 -1.76 12.09 5.81
C TYR A 188 -1.39 13.04 4.68
N LEU A 189 -2.14 14.14 4.51
CA LEU A 189 -1.89 15.12 3.45
C LEU A 189 -0.53 15.81 3.61
N ASP A 190 -0.06 16.06 4.85
CA ASP A 190 1.28 16.62 5.10
C ASP A 190 2.41 15.73 4.58
N ILE A 191 2.17 14.43 4.48
CA ILE A 191 3.14 13.45 3.97
C ILE A 191 2.93 13.21 2.47
N ALA A 192 1.71 12.84 2.08
CA ALA A 192 1.36 12.41 0.72
C ALA A 192 1.30 13.57 -0.28
N TYR A 193 0.89 14.76 0.19
CA TYR A 193 0.73 15.97 -0.61
C TYR A 193 1.26 17.20 0.12
N PRO A 194 2.58 17.36 0.35
CA PRO A 194 3.13 18.40 1.22
C PRO A 194 2.65 19.84 0.92
N GLU A 195 2.28 20.11 -0.34
CA GLU A 195 1.78 21.41 -0.82
C GLU A 195 0.25 21.59 -0.74
N TRP A 196 -0.49 20.64 -0.16
CA TRP A 196 -1.96 20.64 -0.16
C TRP A 196 -2.60 21.90 0.47
N ARG A 197 -1.87 22.61 1.35
CA ARG A 197 -2.33 23.88 1.94
C ARG A 197 -2.26 25.06 0.96
N ASN A 198 -1.45 24.94 -0.08
CA ASN A 198 -1.34 25.91 -1.17
C ASN A 198 -2.24 25.51 -2.35
N ASP A 199 -2.64 24.24 -2.43
CA ASP A 199 -3.63 23.75 -3.38
C ASP A 199 -5.04 24.20 -2.97
N THR A 200 -5.62 25.08 -3.77
CA THR A 200 -6.95 25.66 -3.48
C THR A 200 -8.06 24.59 -3.51
N ILE A 201 -7.93 23.57 -4.35
CA ILE A 201 -8.94 22.51 -4.49
C ILE A 201 -8.91 21.63 -3.24
N LEU A 202 -7.75 21.10 -2.88
CA LEU A 202 -7.60 20.23 -1.70
C LEU A 202 -7.90 20.96 -0.40
N LEU A 203 -7.39 22.19 -0.23
CA LEU A 203 -7.67 22.98 0.97
C LEU A 203 -9.18 23.25 1.11
N THR A 204 -9.86 23.59 0.00
CA THR A 204 -11.30 23.84 0.02
C THR A 204 -12.08 22.56 0.34
N ALA A 205 -11.74 21.44 -0.29
CA ALA A 205 -12.38 20.16 -0.03
C ALA A 205 -12.24 19.77 1.46
N TYR A 206 -11.00 19.80 1.99
CA TYR A 206 -10.73 19.54 3.41
C TYR A 206 -11.57 20.44 4.33
N GLN A 207 -11.58 21.76 4.09
CA GLN A 207 -12.38 22.71 4.88
C GLN A 207 -13.90 22.48 4.79
N GLN A 208 -14.41 22.00 3.66
CA GLN A 208 -15.82 21.66 3.52
C GLN A 208 -16.17 20.41 4.34
N GLY A 209 -15.30 19.39 4.31
CA GLY A 209 -15.43 18.22 5.17
C GLY A 209 -15.41 18.57 6.66
N THR A 210 -14.68 19.62 7.06
CA THR A 210 -14.55 20.02 8.47
C THR A 210 -15.72 20.85 9.02
N LYS A 211 -16.30 21.78 8.24
CA LYS A 211 -17.34 22.74 8.70
C LYS A 211 -18.67 22.11 9.13
N ARG A 212 -18.95 20.87 8.70
CA ARG A 212 -20.24 20.22 8.93
C ARG A 212 -20.42 19.68 10.36
N VAL A 213 -19.32 19.37 11.06
CA VAL A 213 -19.35 18.99 12.50
C VAL A 213 -19.76 20.17 13.37
N ASP A 214 -19.20 21.35 13.11
CA ASP A 214 -19.45 22.52 13.95
C ASP A 214 -20.92 22.99 13.82
N GLN A 215 -21.56 22.76 12.67
CA GLN A 215 -23.00 23.02 12.48
C GLN A 215 -23.91 21.97 13.13
N LEU A 216 -23.50 20.70 13.18
CA LEU A 216 -24.26 19.64 13.87
C LEU A 216 -24.14 19.75 15.39
N MET A 217 -22.97 20.12 15.91
CA MET A 217 -22.72 20.28 17.34
C MET A 217 -23.32 21.57 17.92
N ASN A 218 -23.56 22.60 17.11
CA ASN A 218 -24.23 23.84 17.53
C ASN A 218 -25.77 23.77 17.43
N ASN A 219 -26.33 22.69 16.88
CA ASN A 219 -27.78 22.48 16.74
C ASN A 219 -28.31 21.35 17.66
N LEU A 220 -27.47 20.87 18.58
CA LEU A 220 -27.79 19.93 19.67
C LEU A 220 -27.65 20.66 21.01
#